data_AF-A0A7K3HBD7-F1
#
_entry.id   AF-A0A7K3HBD7-F1
#
_cell.length_a   1.000
_cell.length_b   1.000
_cell.length_c   1.000
_cell.angle_alpha   90.00
_cell.angle_beta   90.00
_cell.angle_gamma   90.00
#
_symmetry.space_group_name_H-M   'P 1'
#
loop_
_entity.id
_entity.type
_entity.pdbx_description
1 polymer ?
#
loop_
_entity_poly.entity_id
_entity_poly.type
_entity_poly.pdbx_seq_one_letter_code
_entity_poly.pdbx_strand_id
1 'polypeptide(L)'
;MSRRLFTSESVTEGHPDKMADQISDTVLDALLREDPGSRVAVETLITTGLVHIAGEVTTRAYAPIARLVREKVLEIGYDSSAKGFDGASCGVSVSLGAQSPDIARGVDTEGKDGDDLDRQGAGDQGLMFGYACDETPELMPLPIALAHRLARRLTAVRKDGLAPYLRPDGKTQVTVEYRGSRPVRLDTVVVSAQHAADVSLGSLLAPDIQQHVVEAELKQLAEDGIALDTDGHRLLVNPTGRFETGG
;
A
#
# COMPACT_ATOMS: atom_id res chain seq x y z
N MET A 1 4.34 32.47 15.77
CA MET A 1 4.69 31.51 14.70
C MET A 1 3.44 31.24 13.88
N SER A 2 3.57 31.17 12.55
CA SER A 2 2.44 30.83 11.67
C SER A 2 1.96 29.40 11.95
N ARG A 3 0.64 29.20 11.86
CA ARG A 3 -0.01 27.89 11.88
C ARG A 3 -0.28 27.48 10.44
N ARG A 4 -0.08 26.20 10.12
CA ARG A 4 -0.40 25.63 8.80
C ARG A 4 -1.04 24.27 8.97
N LEU A 5 -1.92 23.90 8.04
CA LEU A 5 -2.42 22.53 7.93
C LEU A 5 -1.59 21.80 6.88
N PHE A 6 -1.26 20.54 7.17
CA PHE A 6 -0.57 19.65 6.25
C PHE A 6 -1.29 18.30 6.22
N THR A 7 -1.44 17.73 5.04
CA THR A 7 -2.24 16.53 4.81
C THR A 7 -1.42 15.46 4.10
N SER A 8 -1.59 14.22 4.54
CA SER A 8 -1.09 13.04 3.85
C SER A 8 -2.16 11.96 3.83
N GLU A 9 -2.02 11.00 2.93
CA GLU A 9 -2.99 9.92 2.74
C GLU A 9 -2.29 8.56 2.55
N SER A 10 -3.05 7.49 2.72
CA SER A 10 -2.64 6.12 2.50
C SER A 10 -3.82 5.28 2.06
N VAL A 11 -3.54 4.16 1.42
CA VAL A 11 -4.52 3.15 1.02
C VAL A 11 -4.23 1.80 1.68
N THR A 12 -5.22 0.92 1.75
CA THR A 12 -5.04 -0.45 2.26
C THR A 12 -4.37 -1.35 1.22
N GLU A 13 -3.98 -2.55 1.63
CA GLU A 13 -3.50 -3.62 0.73
C GLU A 13 -4.52 -4.03 -0.35
N GLY A 14 -5.80 -3.71 -0.17
CA GLY A 14 -6.88 -4.04 -1.11
C GLY A 14 -7.14 -2.98 -2.17
N HIS A 15 -6.51 -1.81 -2.10
CA HIS A 15 -6.61 -0.83 -3.17
C HIS A 15 -6.04 -1.40 -4.48
N PRO A 16 -6.68 -1.21 -5.65
CA PRO A 16 -6.24 -1.84 -6.90
C PRO A 16 -4.78 -1.55 -7.24
N ASP A 17 -4.35 -0.29 -7.10
CA ASP A 17 -2.95 0.07 -7.37
C ASP A 17 -1.99 -0.62 -6.38
N LYS A 18 -2.36 -0.72 -5.10
CA LYS A 18 -1.52 -1.38 -4.09
C LYS A 18 -1.54 -2.90 -4.25
N MET A 19 -2.61 -3.47 -4.79
CA MET A 19 -2.69 -4.87 -5.17
C MET A 19 -1.80 -5.15 -6.37
N ALA A 20 -1.73 -4.24 -7.36
CA ALA A 20 -0.81 -4.33 -8.50
C ALA A 20 0.65 -4.29 -8.04
N ASP A 21 1.01 -3.40 -7.12
CA ASP A 21 2.35 -3.36 -6.50
C ASP A 21 2.69 -4.71 -5.85
N GLN A 22 1.80 -5.21 -4.98
CA GLN A 22 2.02 -6.46 -4.25
C GLN A 22 2.14 -7.68 -5.17
N ILE A 23 1.38 -7.73 -6.27
CA ILE A 23 1.48 -8.82 -7.24
C ILE A 23 2.82 -8.76 -7.97
N SER A 24 3.26 -7.57 -8.40
CA SER A 24 4.55 -7.37 -9.06
C SER A 24 5.69 -7.81 -8.14
N ASP A 25 5.67 -7.39 -6.87
CA ASP A 25 6.64 -7.80 -5.85
C ASP A 25 6.56 -9.30 -5.51
N THR A 26 5.37 -9.92 -5.59
CA THR A 26 5.24 -11.37 -5.39
C THR A 26 5.98 -12.16 -6.47
N VAL A 27 5.94 -11.67 -7.71
CA VAL A 27 6.70 -12.28 -8.82
C VAL A 27 8.20 -12.05 -8.63
N LEU A 28 8.61 -10.83 -8.25
CA LEU A 28 9.99 -10.51 -7.90
C LEU A 28 10.54 -11.44 -6.81
N ASP A 29 9.82 -11.57 -5.69
CA ASP A 29 10.20 -12.44 -4.56
C ASP A 29 10.33 -13.90 -4.97
N ALA A 30 9.41 -14.40 -5.80
CA ALA A 30 9.46 -15.78 -6.29
C ALA A 30 10.73 -16.04 -7.11
N LEU A 31 11.09 -15.11 -7.99
CA LEU A 31 12.27 -15.24 -8.85
C LEU A 31 13.57 -15.07 -8.06
N LEU A 32 13.67 -14.06 -7.19
CA LEU A 32 14.87 -13.82 -6.38
C LEU A 32 15.15 -14.93 -5.37
N ARG A 33 14.11 -15.61 -4.88
CA ARG A 33 14.27 -16.75 -3.96
C ARG A 33 15.00 -17.93 -4.59
N GLU A 34 14.81 -18.16 -5.89
CA GLU A 34 15.43 -19.27 -6.63
C GLU A 34 16.69 -18.83 -7.40
N ASP A 35 16.71 -17.62 -7.95
CA ASP A 35 17.85 -17.04 -8.65
C ASP A 35 18.07 -15.60 -8.18
N PRO A 36 18.97 -15.37 -7.21
CA PRO A 36 19.30 -14.02 -6.72
C PRO A 36 19.87 -13.08 -7.79
N GLY A 37 20.31 -13.63 -8.94
CA GLY A 37 20.77 -12.85 -10.09
C GLY A 37 19.65 -12.42 -11.04
N SER A 38 18.38 -12.67 -10.70
CA SER A 38 17.24 -12.31 -11.54
C SER A 38 17.15 -10.81 -11.76
N ARG A 39 16.89 -10.41 -13.00
CA ARG A 39 16.50 -9.04 -13.37
C ARG A 39 15.02 -9.05 -13.67
N VAL A 40 14.27 -8.22 -12.96
CA VAL A 40 12.81 -8.28 -12.97
C VAL A 40 12.28 -6.86 -13.06
N ALA A 41 11.59 -6.57 -14.15
CA ALA A 41 10.78 -5.37 -14.34
C ALA A 41 9.38 -5.86 -14.69
N VAL A 42 8.58 -6.16 -13.66
CA VAL A 42 7.23 -6.71 -13.82
C VAL A 42 6.22 -5.62 -13.50
N GLU A 43 5.32 -5.41 -14.45
CA GLU A 43 4.21 -4.47 -14.35
C GLU A 43 2.90 -5.25 -14.24
N THR A 44 2.02 -4.79 -13.36
CA THR A 44 0.70 -5.41 -13.15
C THR A 44 -0.40 -4.42 -13.47
N LEU A 45 -1.27 -4.77 -14.43
CA LEU A 45 -2.52 -4.07 -14.68
C LEU A 45 -3.68 -4.89 -14.15
N ILE A 46 -4.58 -4.24 -13.40
CA ILE A 46 -5.77 -4.87 -12.84
C ILE A 46 -7.01 -4.17 -13.39
N THR A 47 -7.99 -4.96 -13.80
CA THR A 47 -9.32 -4.48 -14.20
C THR A 47 -10.35 -5.56 -13.91
N THR A 48 -11.64 -5.29 -14.12
CA THR A 48 -12.74 -6.19 -13.77
C THR A 48 -12.50 -7.62 -14.27
N GLY A 49 -12.27 -8.54 -13.32
CA GLY A 49 -12.08 -9.96 -13.59
C GLY A 49 -10.77 -10.34 -14.30
N LEU A 50 -9.78 -9.44 -14.41
CA LEU A 50 -8.51 -9.71 -15.09
C LEU A 50 -7.33 -9.10 -14.33
N VAL A 51 -6.28 -9.93 -14.14
CA VAL A 51 -4.92 -9.47 -13.84
C VAL A 51 -4.06 -9.70 -15.08
N HIS A 52 -3.44 -8.64 -15.59
CA HIS A 52 -2.49 -8.70 -16.69
C HIS A 52 -1.09 -8.39 -16.19
N ILE A 53 -0.16 -9.33 -16.40
CA ILE A 53 1.25 -9.23 -16.01
C ILE A 53 2.06 -9.00 -17.28
N ALA A 54 2.86 -7.94 -17.30
CA ALA A 54 3.70 -7.55 -18.43
C ALA A 54 5.09 -7.11 -17.96
N GLY A 55 6.00 -6.89 -18.90
CA GLY A 55 7.36 -6.40 -18.65
C GLY A 55 8.45 -7.39 -19.03
N GLU A 56 9.64 -7.22 -18.46
CA GLU A 56 10.84 -7.95 -18.82
C GLU A 56 11.45 -8.71 -17.65
N VAL A 57 11.77 -9.99 -17.88
CA VAL A 57 12.42 -10.84 -16.89
C VAL A 57 13.62 -11.56 -17.51
N THR A 58 14.75 -11.53 -16.81
CA THR A 58 15.92 -12.37 -17.09
C THR A 58 16.27 -13.13 -15.83
N THR A 59 16.09 -14.46 -15.88
CA THR A 59 16.23 -15.34 -14.72
C THR A 59 16.46 -16.78 -15.16
N ARG A 60 17.06 -17.60 -14.29
CA ARG A 60 17.12 -19.07 -14.41
C ARG A 60 16.02 -19.76 -13.60
N ALA A 61 15.29 -19.02 -12.78
CA ALA A 61 14.20 -19.52 -11.95
C ALA A 61 12.92 -19.80 -12.74
N TYR A 62 12.02 -20.58 -12.16
CA TYR A 62 10.67 -20.77 -12.69
C TYR A 62 9.64 -20.34 -11.65
N ALA A 63 8.86 -19.30 -11.96
CA ALA A 63 7.75 -18.87 -11.12
C ALA A 63 6.40 -19.29 -11.75
N PRO A 64 5.51 -20.00 -11.02
CA PRO A 64 4.16 -20.27 -11.48
C PRO A 64 3.27 -19.02 -11.32
N ILE A 65 3.51 -17.99 -12.13
CA ILE A 65 2.95 -16.63 -11.99
C ILE A 65 1.43 -16.65 -11.80
N ALA A 66 0.69 -17.38 -12.63
CA ALA A 66 -0.76 -17.42 -12.53
C ALA A 66 -1.25 -17.94 -11.17
N ARG A 67 -0.52 -18.89 -10.55
CA ARG A 67 -0.84 -19.39 -9.21
C ARG A 67 -0.51 -18.34 -8.15
N LEU A 68 0.68 -17.73 -8.23
CA LEU A 68 1.15 -16.71 -7.29
C LEU A 68 0.22 -15.49 -7.25
N VAL A 69 -0.23 -15.03 -8.42
CA VAL A 69 -1.21 -13.95 -8.55
C VAL A 69 -2.50 -14.28 -7.79
N ARG A 70 -3.07 -15.48 -8.03
CA ARG A 70 -4.31 -15.91 -7.37
C ARG A 70 -4.14 -16.02 -5.86
N GLU A 71 -3.05 -16.63 -5.40
CA GLU A 71 -2.75 -16.77 -3.97
C GLU A 71 -2.63 -15.39 -3.31
N LYS A 72 -1.94 -14.43 -3.94
CA LYS A 72 -1.81 -13.07 -3.42
C LYS A 72 -3.16 -12.33 -3.35
N VAL A 73 -3.99 -12.43 -4.40
CA VAL A 73 -5.34 -11.82 -4.41
C VAL A 73 -6.23 -12.40 -3.30
N LEU A 74 -6.16 -13.72 -3.08
CA LEU A 74 -6.89 -14.39 -1.99
C LEU A 74 -6.37 -13.97 -0.61
N GLU A 75 -5.05 -13.84 -0.43
CA GLU A 75 -4.42 -13.36 0.80
C GLU A 75 -4.84 -11.93 1.18
N ILE A 76 -4.97 -11.06 0.17
CA ILE A 76 -5.50 -9.69 0.34
C ILE A 76 -6.97 -9.73 0.82
N GLY A 77 -7.73 -10.74 0.39
CA GLY A 77 -9.10 -11.01 0.84
C GLY A 77 -10.16 -10.80 -0.23
N TYR A 78 -9.76 -10.72 -1.50
CA TYR A 78 -10.67 -10.83 -2.66
C TYR A 78 -10.89 -12.31 -2.98
N ASP A 79 -11.76 -12.93 -2.20
CA ASP A 79 -12.06 -14.38 -2.19
C ASP A 79 -13.49 -14.71 -2.67
N SER A 80 -14.20 -13.72 -3.22
CA SER A 80 -15.59 -13.85 -3.66
C SER A 80 -15.97 -12.74 -4.61
N SER A 81 -16.64 -13.06 -5.72
CA SER A 81 -17.17 -12.06 -6.66
C SER A 81 -18.10 -11.04 -5.99
N ALA A 82 -18.71 -11.40 -4.85
CA ALA A 82 -19.52 -10.48 -4.05
C ALA A 82 -18.73 -9.25 -3.57
N LYS A 83 -17.41 -9.37 -3.42
CA LYS A 83 -16.49 -8.29 -3.01
C LYS A 83 -15.99 -7.43 -4.17
N GLY A 84 -16.40 -7.71 -5.42
CA GLY A 84 -15.99 -6.99 -6.62
C GLY A 84 -14.87 -7.67 -7.41
N PHE A 85 -14.07 -8.52 -6.76
CA PHE A 85 -12.98 -9.29 -7.38
C PHE A 85 -12.78 -10.62 -6.64
N ASP A 86 -12.25 -11.63 -7.32
CA ASP A 86 -12.05 -12.97 -6.76
C ASP A 86 -10.83 -13.67 -7.36
N GLY A 87 -9.83 -13.97 -6.53
CA GLY A 87 -8.62 -14.67 -6.93
C GLY A 87 -8.87 -16.10 -7.41
N ALA A 88 -9.97 -16.75 -7.01
CA ALA A 88 -10.30 -18.10 -7.46
C ALA A 88 -10.85 -18.11 -8.90
N SER A 89 -11.45 -17.02 -9.37
CA SER A 89 -12.15 -16.97 -10.67
C SER A 89 -11.62 -15.94 -11.66
N CYS A 90 -10.78 -14.98 -11.24
CA CYS A 90 -10.23 -13.96 -12.14
C CYS A 90 -9.40 -14.58 -13.28
N GLY A 91 -9.37 -13.94 -14.44
CA GLY A 91 -8.41 -14.23 -15.50
C GLY A 91 -7.01 -13.79 -15.09
N VAL A 92 -5.99 -14.55 -15.49
CA VAL A 92 -4.59 -14.12 -15.39
C VAL A 92 -3.94 -14.25 -16.76
N SER A 93 -3.49 -13.13 -17.30
CA SER A 93 -2.81 -13.05 -18.59
C SER A 93 -1.36 -12.64 -18.37
N VAL A 94 -0.42 -13.36 -18.97
CA VAL A 94 1.03 -13.14 -18.79
C VAL A 94 1.65 -12.81 -20.14
N SER A 95 2.38 -11.70 -20.21
CA SER A 95 3.05 -11.19 -21.41
C SER A 95 4.44 -10.69 -21.03
N LEU A 96 5.28 -11.61 -20.54
CA LEU A 96 6.66 -11.32 -20.16
C LEU A 96 7.63 -11.61 -21.30
N GLY A 97 8.49 -10.64 -21.59
CA GLY A 97 9.62 -10.76 -22.51
C GLY A 97 10.95 -10.97 -21.78
N ALA A 98 12.01 -11.19 -22.54
CA ALA A 98 13.38 -11.12 -22.04
C ALA A 98 13.87 -9.66 -22.03
N GLN A 99 14.75 -9.29 -21.09
CA GLN A 99 15.38 -7.97 -21.06
C GLN A 99 16.16 -7.71 -22.36
N SER A 100 16.13 -6.47 -22.84
CA SER A 100 16.90 -6.05 -24.02
C SER A 100 18.41 -6.25 -23.79
N PRO A 101 19.13 -6.94 -24.70
CA PRO A 101 20.58 -7.05 -24.64
C PRO A 101 21.31 -5.70 -24.65
N ASP A 102 20.71 -4.66 -25.24
CA ASP A 102 21.30 -3.33 -25.28
C ASP A 102 21.30 -2.66 -23.90
N ILE A 103 20.23 -2.86 -23.11
CA ILE A 103 20.13 -2.40 -21.72
C ILE A 103 21.06 -3.22 -20.83
N ALA A 104 21.08 -4.55 -21.00
CA ALA A 104 21.93 -5.43 -20.21
C ALA A 104 23.41 -5.02 -20.30
N ARG A 105 23.92 -4.71 -21.51
CA ARG A 105 25.30 -4.25 -21.71
C ARG A 105 25.61 -2.95 -20.95
N GLY A 106 24.68 -2.00 -20.92
CA GLY A 106 24.87 -0.73 -20.23
C GLY A 106 24.99 -0.90 -18.71
N VAL A 107 24.24 -1.85 -18.14
CA VAL A 107 24.28 -2.14 -16.70
C VAL A 107 25.50 -2.99 -16.32
N ASP A 108 25.88 -3.96 -17.17
CA ASP A 108 26.90 -4.97 -16.87
C ASP A 108 28.35 -4.52 -17.07
N THR A 109 28.60 -3.38 -17.73
CA THR A 109 29.95 -3.04 -18.20
C THR A 109 30.41 -1.60 -17.98
N GLU A 110 29.77 -0.85 -17.08
CA GLU A 110 30.41 0.37 -16.55
C GLU A 110 31.49 -0.03 -15.55
N GLY A 111 32.67 0.60 -15.60
CA GLY A 111 33.84 0.22 -14.78
C GLY A 111 34.88 -0.63 -15.52
N LYS A 112 35.63 -0.03 -16.44
CA LYS A 112 36.76 -0.69 -17.14
C LYS A 112 38.06 -0.73 -16.34
N ASP A 113 38.17 0.01 -15.24
CA ASP A 113 39.42 0.21 -14.50
C ASP A 113 39.21 0.37 -12.98
N GLY A 114 39.06 -0.74 -12.24
CA GLY A 114 39.28 -0.81 -10.78
C GLY A 114 38.03 -0.73 -9.89
N ASP A 115 38.00 -1.61 -8.87
CA ASP A 115 36.95 -1.89 -7.88
C ASP A 115 35.73 -2.70 -8.39
N ASP A 116 35.38 -3.76 -7.65
CA ASP A 116 34.22 -4.60 -7.94
C ASP A 116 32.89 -3.84 -7.71
N LEU A 117 32.90 -2.77 -6.90
CA LEU A 117 31.74 -1.92 -6.65
C LEU A 117 31.35 -1.04 -7.85
N ASP A 118 32.29 -0.71 -8.73
CA ASP A 118 32.06 0.17 -9.88
C ASP A 118 31.57 -0.58 -11.13
N ARG A 119 31.46 -1.91 -11.04
CA ARG A 119 31.15 -2.80 -12.17
C ARG A 119 29.68 -2.75 -12.63
N GLN A 120 28.80 -2.15 -11.83
CA GLN A 120 27.37 -2.09 -12.12
C GLN A 120 26.94 -0.64 -12.32
N GLY A 121 26.53 -0.33 -13.55
CA GLY A 121 25.95 0.98 -13.89
C GLY A 121 24.50 1.11 -13.41
N ALA A 122 23.99 2.34 -13.43
CA ALA A 122 22.57 2.59 -13.18
C ALA A 122 21.69 1.92 -14.26
N GLY A 123 20.55 1.35 -13.86
CA GLY A 123 19.60 0.71 -14.79
C GLY A 123 18.86 1.69 -15.70
N ASP A 124 18.72 2.93 -15.26
CA ASP A 124 18.15 4.05 -16.01
C ASP A 124 18.64 5.37 -15.41
N GLN A 125 18.43 6.48 -16.11
CA GLN A 125 18.60 7.83 -15.56
C GLN A 125 17.60 8.08 -14.42
N GLY A 126 18.02 8.79 -13.36
CA GLY A 126 17.13 9.01 -12.23
C GLY A 126 17.60 10.09 -11.26
N LEU A 127 16.69 10.44 -10.36
CA LEU A 127 16.88 11.40 -9.28
C LEU A 127 16.24 10.78 -8.03
N MET A 128 16.93 10.83 -6.89
CA MET A 128 16.49 10.22 -5.64
C MET A 128 16.50 11.24 -4.50
N PHE A 129 15.47 11.23 -3.67
CA PHE A 129 15.40 12.01 -2.44
C PHE A 129 15.27 11.05 -1.25
N GLY A 130 16.08 11.28 -0.21
CA GLY A 130 15.90 10.67 1.10
C GLY A 130 15.38 11.72 2.08
N TYR A 131 14.47 11.34 2.98
CA TYR A 131 13.94 12.22 4.00
C TYR A 131 13.82 11.48 5.34
N ALA A 132 14.09 12.21 6.43
CA ALA A 132 13.88 11.76 7.80
C ALA A 132 13.58 12.96 8.69
N CYS A 133 12.74 12.78 9.72
CA CYS A 133 12.48 13.80 10.75
C CYS A 133 12.18 13.16 12.11
N ASP A 134 12.35 13.92 13.19
CA ASP A 134 12.17 13.45 14.57
C ASP A 134 10.70 13.49 15.07
N GLU A 135 9.72 13.55 14.16
CA GLU A 135 8.30 13.66 14.51
C GLU A 135 7.70 12.35 15.04
N THR A 136 8.26 11.20 14.65
CA THR A 136 7.85 9.86 15.08
C THR A 136 9.07 8.98 15.40
N PRO A 137 8.92 7.89 16.19
CA PRO A 137 10.01 6.96 16.49
C PRO A 137 10.63 6.31 15.24
N GLU A 138 9.83 6.08 14.19
CA GLU A 138 10.27 5.55 12.91
C GLU A 138 10.92 6.60 11.97
N LEU A 139 11.18 7.81 12.48
CA LEU A 139 11.83 8.93 11.78
C LEU A 139 11.07 9.43 10.53
N MET A 140 9.73 9.35 10.56
CA MET A 140 8.85 9.72 9.44
C MET A 140 7.97 10.94 9.78
N PRO A 141 7.50 11.70 8.77
CA PRO A 141 6.51 12.75 9.02
C PRO A 141 5.24 12.17 9.64
N LEU A 142 4.73 12.83 10.69
CA LEU A 142 3.58 12.34 11.44
C LEU A 142 2.31 12.10 10.58
N PRO A 143 1.93 12.97 9.62
CA PRO A 143 0.72 12.79 8.82
C PRO A 143 0.72 11.49 8.02
N ILE A 144 1.83 11.16 7.34
CA ILE A 144 1.93 9.93 6.53
C ILE A 144 2.07 8.70 7.42
N ALA A 145 2.81 8.79 8.53
CA ALA A 145 2.94 7.70 9.49
C ALA A 145 1.57 7.30 10.07
N LEU A 146 0.75 8.28 10.47
CA LEU A 146 -0.60 8.02 10.99
C LEU A 146 -1.56 7.51 9.89
N ALA A 147 -1.50 8.05 8.67
CA ALA A 147 -2.32 7.53 7.56
C ALA A 147 -2.00 6.04 7.29
N HIS A 148 -0.72 5.65 7.22
CA HIS A 148 -0.33 4.25 7.06
C HIS A 148 -0.75 3.36 8.23
N ARG A 149 -0.65 3.85 9.47
CA ARG A 149 -1.14 3.14 10.67
C ARG A 149 -2.64 2.88 10.58
N LEU A 150 -3.44 3.89 10.24
CA LEU A 150 -4.89 3.74 10.05
C LEU A 150 -5.24 2.74 8.94
N ALA A 151 -4.56 2.79 7.80
CA ALA A 151 -4.80 1.84 6.70
C ALA A 151 -4.46 0.39 7.10
N ARG A 152 -3.32 0.18 7.78
CA ARG A 152 -2.93 -1.14 8.31
C ARG A 152 -3.94 -1.64 9.35
N ARG A 153 -4.38 -0.77 10.25
CA ARG A 153 -5.38 -1.12 11.27
C ARG A 153 -6.73 -1.48 10.66
N LEU A 154 -7.16 -0.75 9.63
CA LEU A 154 -8.38 -1.05 8.87
C LEU A 154 -8.33 -2.46 8.24
N THR A 155 -7.17 -2.84 7.70
CA THR A 155 -6.93 -4.21 7.23
C THR A 155 -6.95 -5.23 8.38
N ALA A 156 -6.31 -4.93 9.52
CA ALA A 156 -6.24 -5.85 10.66
C ALA A 156 -7.64 -6.15 11.23
N VAL A 157 -8.46 -5.13 11.50
CA VAL A 157 -9.81 -5.33 12.07
C VAL A 157 -10.72 -6.13 11.13
N ARG A 158 -10.49 -6.06 9.81
CA ARG A 158 -11.15 -6.90 8.81
C ARG A 158 -10.66 -8.35 8.90
N LYS A 159 -9.34 -8.58 8.84
CA LYS A 159 -8.75 -9.94 8.81
C LYS A 159 -8.95 -10.70 10.12
N ASP A 160 -8.96 -10.00 11.26
CA ASP A 160 -9.17 -10.59 12.58
C ASP A 160 -10.66 -10.86 12.88
N GLY A 161 -11.56 -10.46 11.98
CA GLY A 161 -13.01 -10.69 12.10
C GLY A 161 -13.73 -9.76 13.06
N LEU A 162 -13.08 -8.70 13.56
CA LEU A 162 -13.68 -7.70 14.44
C LEU A 162 -14.73 -6.87 13.69
N ALA A 163 -14.46 -6.54 12.42
CA ALA A 163 -15.39 -5.88 11.51
C ALA A 163 -15.56 -6.74 10.23
N PRO A 164 -16.29 -7.87 10.30
CA PRO A 164 -16.32 -8.89 9.25
C PRO A 164 -17.07 -8.45 7.98
N TYR A 165 -17.80 -7.34 8.06
CA TYR A 165 -18.50 -6.75 6.92
C TYR A 165 -17.59 -5.84 6.08
N LEU A 166 -16.38 -5.51 6.54
CA LEU A 166 -15.40 -4.76 5.76
C LEU A 166 -14.86 -5.60 4.59
N ARG A 167 -14.61 -4.92 3.49
CA ARG A 167 -13.99 -5.48 2.28
C ARG A 167 -12.57 -4.92 2.10
N PRO A 168 -11.75 -5.47 1.20
CA PRO A 168 -10.32 -5.17 1.17
C PRO A 168 -9.96 -3.71 0.88
N ASP A 169 -10.69 -3.02 -0.01
CA ASP A 169 -10.36 -1.64 -0.43
C ASP A 169 -10.66 -0.63 0.69
N GLY A 170 -9.72 0.29 0.92
CA GLY A 170 -9.82 1.32 1.93
C GLY A 170 -8.82 2.43 1.73
N LYS A 171 -9.20 3.64 2.14
CA LYS A 171 -8.42 4.88 2.01
C LYS A 171 -8.47 5.65 3.31
N THR A 172 -7.35 6.29 3.65
CA THR A 172 -7.18 7.06 4.87
C THR A 172 -6.49 8.38 4.54
N GLN A 173 -6.92 9.46 5.16
CA GLN A 173 -6.30 10.78 5.00
C GLN A 173 -6.24 11.46 6.36
N VAL A 174 -5.11 12.07 6.66
CA VAL A 174 -4.83 12.71 7.95
C VAL A 174 -4.36 14.13 7.70
N THR A 175 -5.06 15.10 8.30
CA THR A 175 -4.66 16.50 8.33
C THR A 175 -4.18 16.87 9.72
N VAL A 176 -2.95 17.37 9.81
CA VAL A 176 -2.31 17.79 11.05
C VAL A 176 -2.03 19.30 11.00
N GLU A 177 -2.33 19.99 12.09
CA GLU A 177 -1.90 21.36 12.30
C GLU A 177 -0.45 21.39 12.79
N TYR A 178 0.35 22.22 12.14
CA TYR A 178 1.74 22.50 12.50
C TYR A 178 1.91 23.93 13.01
N ARG A 179 2.73 24.09 14.05
CA ARG A 179 3.26 25.39 14.48
C ARG A 179 4.73 25.49 14.08
N GLY A 180 5.01 26.16 12.97
CA GLY A 180 6.32 26.05 12.31
C GLY A 180 6.52 24.65 11.74
N SER A 181 7.56 23.94 12.18
CA SER A 181 7.87 22.56 11.79
C SER A 181 7.38 21.50 12.78
N ARG A 182 6.81 21.89 13.93
CA ARG A 182 6.33 20.92 14.93
C ARG A 182 4.84 20.62 14.71
N PRO A 183 4.42 19.34 14.63
CA PRO A 183 3.01 18.97 14.68
C PRO A 183 2.46 19.31 16.07
N VAL A 184 1.23 19.84 16.13
CA VAL A 184 0.63 20.29 17.40
C VAL A 184 -0.78 19.78 17.63
N ARG A 185 -1.58 19.56 16.57
CA ARG A 185 -2.97 19.09 16.71
C ARG A 185 -3.39 18.23 15.52
N LEU A 186 -4.14 17.16 15.78
CA LEU A 186 -4.89 16.44 14.76
C LEU A 186 -6.12 17.25 14.36
N ASP A 187 -6.21 17.67 13.11
CA ASP A 187 -7.34 18.49 12.64
C ASP A 187 -8.49 17.64 12.11
N THR A 188 -8.19 16.77 11.14
CA THR A 188 -9.20 15.99 10.43
C THR A 188 -8.64 14.61 10.07
N VAL A 189 -9.45 13.57 10.26
CA VAL A 189 -9.24 12.20 9.77
C VAL A 189 -10.38 11.84 8.82
N VAL A 190 -10.02 11.33 7.65
CA VAL A 190 -10.97 10.74 6.69
C VAL A 190 -10.66 9.26 6.55
N VAL A 191 -11.69 8.41 6.68
CA VAL A 191 -11.60 6.98 6.40
C VAL A 191 -12.70 6.63 5.41
N SER A 192 -12.31 6.10 4.25
CA SER A 192 -13.24 5.50 3.29
C SER A 192 -12.96 4.00 3.25
N ALA A 193 -13.89 3.20 3.75
CA ALA A 193 -13.73 1.75 3.83
C ALA A 193 -14.79 1.07 2.96
N GLN A 194 -14.34 0.14 2.10
CA GLN A 194 -15.25 -0.71 1.34
C GLN A 194 -15.98 -1.65 2.30
N HIS A 195 -17.27 -1.86 2.10
CA HIS A 195 -18.10 -2.67 2.99
C HIS A 195 -19.12 -3.52 2.23
N ALA A 196 -19.66 -4.54 2.89
CA ALA A 196 -20.79 -5.30 2.40
C ALA A 196 -22.02 -4.42 2.18
N ALA A 197 -22.91 -4.87 1.29
CA ALA A 197 -24.24 -4.29 1.17
C ALA A 197 -24.98 -4.38 2.51
N ASP A 198 -25.95 -3.48 2.71
CA ASP A 198 -26.84 -3.44 3.89
C ASP A 198 -26.18 -3.05 5.23
N VAL A 199 -24.94 -2.57 5.21
CA VAL A 199 -24.28 -1.97 6.39
C VAL A 199 -24.82 -0.56 6.65
N SER A 200 -25.28 -0.30 7.87
CA SER A 200 -25.65 1.05 8.30
C SER A 200 -24.41 1.91 8.51
N LEU A 201 -24.27 2.97 7.71
CA LEU A 201 -23.13 3.89 7.81
C LEU A 201 -23.06 4.59 9.18
N GLY A 202 -24.20 5.04 9.70
CA GLY A 202 -24.26 5.85 10.92
C GLY A 202 -24.28 5.04 12.22
N SER A 203 -24.89 3.85 12.21
CA SER A 203 -25.07 3.07 13.44
C SER A 203 -24.13 1.88 13.58
N LEU A 204 -23.35 1.55 12.54
CA LEU A 204 -22.40 0.43 12.57
C LEU A 204 -21.03 0.86 12.05
N LEU A 205 -20.93 1.28 10.78
CA LEU A 205 -19.62 1.56 10.17
C LEU A 205 -18.89 2.71 10.86
N ALA A 206 -19.52 3.88 11.02
CA ALA A 206 -18.85 5.03 11.63
C ALA A 206 -18.43 4.77 13.09
N PRO A 207 -19.29 4.21 13.97
CA PRO A 207 -18.88 3.80 15.32
C PRO A 207 -17.71 2.80 15.34
N ASP A 208 -17.74 1.75 14.51
CA ASP A 208 -16.68 0.73 14.50
C ASP A 208 -15.36 1.30 13.97
N ILE A 209 -15.39 2.13 12.93
CA ILE A 209 -14.19 2.82 12.42
C ILE A 209 -13.63 3.78 13.47
N GLN A 210 -14.48 4.54 14.15
CA GLN A 210 -14.05 5.42 15.22
C GLN A 210 -13.35 4.62 16.33
N GLN A 211 -14.02 3.62 16.88
CA GLN A 211 -13.56 2.89 18.07
C GLN A 211 -12.38 1.95 17.75
N HIS A 212 -12.50 1.14 16.70
CA HIS A 212 -11.58 0.04 16.46
C HIS A 212 -10.39 0.40 15.56
N VAL A 213 -10.49 1.50 14.80
CA VAL A 213 -9.44 1.99 13.91
C VAL A 213 -8.85 3.29 14.43
N VAL A 214 -9.63 4.37 14.49
CA VAL A 214 -9.09 5.71 14.78
C VAL A 214 -8.64 5.84 16.24
N GLU A 215 -9.54 5.62 17.20
CA GLU A 215 -9.22 5.75 18.63
C GLU A 215 -8.15 4.74 19.07
N ALA A 216 -8.16 3.53 18.51
CA ALA A 216 -7.12 2.53 18.75
C ALA A 216 -5.73 3.03 18.32
N GLU A 217 -5.61 3.60 17.12
CA GLU A 217 -4.33 4.14 16.64
C GLU A 217 -3.92 5.43 17.35
N LEU A 218 -4.86 6.30 17.72
CA LEU A 218 -4.55 7.49 18.51
C LEU A 218 -4.05 7.14 19.92
N LYS A 219 -4.61 6.09 20.52
CA LYS A 219 -4.11 5.55 21.78
C LYS A 219 -2.69 5.02 21.63
N GLN A 220 -2.39 4.23 20.60
CA GLN A 220 -1.04 3.73 20.34
C GLN A 220 -0.06 4.88 20.06
N LEU A 221 -0.50 5.93 19.34
CA LEU A 221 0.29 7.12 19.08
C LEU A 221 0.73 7.81 20.39
N ALA A 222 -0.16 7.91 21.36
CA ALA A 222 0.13 8.46 22.68
C ALA A 222 1.07 7.55 23.49
N GLU A 223 0.90 6.23 23.41
CA GLU A 223 1.79 5.24 24.05
C GLU A 223 3.22 5.29 23.48
N ASP A 224 3.37 5.61 22.20
CA ASP A 224 4.66 5.84 21.54
C ASP A 224 5.32 7.18 21.95
N GLY A 225 4.66 7.97 22.81
CA GLY A 225 5.17 9.24 23.35
C GLY A 225 5.01 10.43 22.41
N ILE A 226 4.19 10.32 21.36
CA ILE A 226 3.96 11.41 20.40
C ILE A 226 2.98 12.40 21.03
N ALA A 227 3.48 13.61 21.34
CA ALA A 227 2.68 14.70 21.90
C ALA A 227 1.89 15.41 20.79
N LEU A 228 0.64 14.98 20.56
CA LEU A 228 -0.29 15.59 19.62
C LEU A 228 -1.63 15.83 20.32
N ASP A 229 -2.17 17.05 20.24
CA ASP A 229 -3.55 17.30 20.69
C ASP A 229 -4.53 16.63 19.72
N THR A 230 -5.25 15.62 20.19
CA THR A 230 -6.21 14.85 19.39
C THR A 230 -7.66 15.17 19.72
N ASP A 231 -7.90 16.03 20.72
CA ASP A 231 -9.25 16.28 21.22
C ASP A 231 -10.06 17.09 20.20
N GLY A 232 -11.30 16.66 19.96
CA GLY A 232 -12.23 17.35 19.06
C GLY A 232 -11.83 17.32 17.58
N HIS A 233 -10.91 16.45 17.16
CA HIS A 233 -10.60 16.25 15.75
C HIS A 233 -11.86 15.87 14.96
N ARG A 234 -11.92 16.29 13.69
CA ARG A 234 -13.04 15.94 12.80
C ARG A 234 -12.82 14.54 12.25
N LEU A 235 -13.77 13.65 12.47
CA LEU A 235 -13.79 12.32 11.85
C LEU A 235 -14.84 12.26 10.73
N LEU A 236 -14.40 11.92 9.52
CA LEU A 236 -15.25 11.73 8.36
C LEU A 236 -15.15 10.26 7.89
N VAL A 237 -16.18 9.47 8.18
CA VAL A 237 -16.26 8.06 7.73
C VAL A 237 -17.17 7.95 6.52
N ASN A 238 -16.65 7.40 5.42
CA ASN A 238 -17.31 7.25 4.12
C ASN A 238 -18.09 8.51 3.70
N PRO A 239 -17.43 9.68 3.58
CA PRO A 239 -18.10 10.96 3.32
C PRO A 239 -18.81 11.02 1.95
N THR A 240 -18.43 10.13 1.01
CA THR A 240 -19.08 9.96 -0.30
C THR A 240 -20.38 9.15 -0.22
N GLY A 241 -20.71 8.56 0.93
CA GLY A 241 -21.84 7.67 1.12
C GLY A 241 -21.44 6.20 1.03
N ARG A 242 -22.12 5.43 0.19
CA ARG A 242 -21.92 3.97 0.09
C ARG A 242 -20.63 3.65 -0.66
N PHE A 243 -19.85 2.70 -0.14
CA PHE A 243 -18.67 2.16 -0.80
C PHE A 243 -18.75 0.63 -0.86
N GLU A 244 -19.74 0.14 -1.62
CA GLU A 244 -20.02 -1.30 -1.74
C GLU A 244 -19.19 -1.94 -2.88
N THR A 245 -19.06 -1.23 -4.01
CA THR A 245 -18.21 -1.59 -5.14
C THR A 245 -16.84 -0.95 -4.96
N GLY A 246 -15.78 -1.76 -4.97
CA GLY A 246 -14.38 -1.35 -4.81
C GLY A 246 -13.46 -2.50 -5.21
N GLY A 247 -12.15 -2.22 -5.23
CA GLY A 247 -11.19 -3.06 -5.95
C GLY A 247 -11.16 -2.83 -7.45
#